data_AF-A0A087RY04-F1
#
_entry.id   AF-A0A087RY04-F1
#
_cell.length_a   1.000
_cell.length_b   1.000
_cell.length_c   1.000
_cell.angle_alpha   90.00
_cell.angle_beta   90.00
_cell.angle_gamma   90.00
#
_symmetry.space_group_name_H-M   'P 1'
#
loop_
_entity.id
_entity.type
_entity.pdbx_description
1 polymer ?
#
loop_
_entity_poly.entity_id
_entity_poly.type
_entity_poly.pdbx_seq_one_letter_code
_entity_poly.pdbx_strand_id
1 'polypeptide(L)'
;MQVQKNKSELGLTILVIILSGASASLLLLPPLGIISYVDFRNVAIIPSAIIIFTIGILARSKYPRLTSRLFKGMVAGTIASFALEAIRIPAYMFTKWIPMDSMISLPALLLTEKITALSQVKQVIMQSGVPMNLYHAPMDIFLVGSLWHFWNGATFGIIYAIIIGKGKWWYGMIWAVIIEITEAWA
;
A
#
# COMPACT_ATOMS: atom_id res chain seq x y z
N MET A 1 37.22 -3.30 0.03
CA MET A 1 36.10 -3.70 0.92
C MET A 1 34.95 -2.68 0.97
N GLN A 2 35.21 -1.39 1.16
CA GLN A 2 34.18 -0.34 1.28
C GLN A 2 33.36 -0.12 -0.01
N VAL A 3 34.01 -0.14 -1.18
CA VAL A 3 33.33 -0.01 -2.50
C VAL A 3 32.34 -1.15 -2.76
N GLN A 4 32.70 -2.39 -2.41
CA GLN A 4 31.82 -3.56 -2.59
C GLN A 4 30.64 -3.55 -1.61
N LYS A 5 30.87 -3.09 -0.37
CA LYS A 5 29.79 -2.84 0.60
C LYS A 5 28.76 -1.84 0.07
N ASN A 6 29.22 -0.75 -0.56
CA ASN A 6 28.33 0.27 -1.15
C ASN A 6 27.54 -0.26 -2.35
N LYS A 7 28.16 -1.08 -3.23
CA LYS A 7 27.46 -1.70 -4.36
C LYS A 7 26.35 -2.66 -3.91
N SER A 8 26.62 -3.50 -2.90
CA SER A 8 25.61 -4.40 -2.35
C SER A 8 24.48 -3.66 -1.62
N GLU A 9 24.77 -2.57 -0.90
CA GLU A 9 23.75 -1.73 -0.29
C GLU A 9 22.84 -1.08 -1.36
N LEU A 10 23.43 -0.58 -2.44
CA LEU A 10 22.69 -0.02 -3.56
C LEU A 10 21.79 -1.06 -4.22
N GLY A 11 22.29 -2.28 -4.47
CA GLY A 11 21.51 -3.36 -5.04
C GLY A 11 20.28 -3.72 -4.19
N LEU A 12 20.47 -3.85 -2.86
CA LEU A 12 19.36 -4.07 -1.93
C LEU A 12 18.39 -2.89 -1.89
N THR A 13 18.89 -1.66 -2.01
CA THR A 13 18.07 -0.46 -2.04
C THR A 13 17.15 -0.45 -3.26
N ILE A 14 17.70 -0.72 -4.45
CA ILE A 14 16.93 -0.80 -5.70
C ILE A 14 15.90 -1.92 -5.61
N LEU A 15 16.30 -3.10 -5.11
CA LEU A 15 15.39 -4.22 -4.91
C LEU A 15 14.21 -3.86 -3.99
N VAL A 16 14.47 -3.20 -2.86
CA VAL A 16 13.40 -2.78 -1.94
C VAL A 16 12.45 -1.77 -2.59
N ILE A 17 12.95 -0.83 -3.41
CA ILE A 17 12.08 0.10 -4.15
C ILE A 17 11.17 -0.67 -5.11
N ILE A 18 11.72 -1.59 -5.91
CA ILE A 18 10.95 -2.39 -6.86
C ILE A 18 9.88 -3.21 -6.14
N LEU A 19 10.27 -3.89 -5.05
CA LEU A 19 9.34 -4.68 -4.24
C LEU A 19 8.25 -3.82 -3.59
N SER A 20 8.59 -2.60 -3.16
CA SER A 20 7.61 -1.67 -2.58
C SER A 20 6.57 -1.24 -3.62
N GLY A 21 6.93 -1.16 -4.90
CA GLY A 21 6.00 -0.89 -5.99
C GLY A 21 4.96 -1.98 -6.24
N ALA A 22 5.13 -3.18 -5.70
CA ALA A 22 4.20 -4.30 -5.91
C ALA A 22 2.79 -3.99 -5.39
N SER A 23 2.67 -3.29 -4.26
CA SER A 23 1.37 -2.93 -3.69
C SER A 23 0.59 -1.97 -4.59
N ALA A 24 1.23 -0.89 -5.05
CA ALA A 24 0.63 0.09 -5.97
C ALA A 24 0.29 -0.51 -7.34
N SER A 25 1.03 -1.53 -7.76
CA SER A 25 0.81 -2.22 -9.04
C SER A 25 -0.50 -3.04 -9.08
N LEU A 26 -1.18 -3.22 -7.94
CA LEU A 26 -2.54 -3.77 -7.88
C LEU A 26 -3.54 -2.93 -8.70
N LEU A 27 -3.31 -1.62 -8.81
CA LEU A 27 -4.14 -0.69 -9.57
C LEU A 27 -3.81 -0.69 -11.09
N LEU A 28 -2.80 -1.44 -11.52
CA LEU A 28 -2.32 -1.42 -12.90
C LEU A 28 -2.44 -2.79 -13.57
N LEU A 29 -1.80 -3.82 -13.03
CA LEU A 29 -1.64 -5.09 -13.76
C LEU A 29 -2.94 -5.91 -13.84
N PRO A 30 -3.69 -6.11 -12.74
CA PRO A 30 -4.94 -6.86 -12.81
C PRO A 30 -6.06 -6.16 -13.60
N PRO A 31 -6.27 -4.84 -13.51
CA PRO A 31 -7.23 -4.13 -14.38
C PRO A 31 -6.94 -4.30 -15.88
N LEU A 32 -5.67 -4.43 -16.27
CA LEU A 32 -5.26 -4.68 -17.65
C LEU A 32 -5.47 -6.14 -18.11
N GLY A 33 -5.96 -7.02 -17.23
CA GLY A 33 -6.18 -8.44 -17.53
C GLY A 33 -4.89 -9.26 -17.69
N ILE A 34 -3.75 -8.71 -17.26
CA ILE A 34 -2.44 -9.41 -17.35
C ILE A 34 -2.37 -10.56 -16.34
N ILE A 35 -2.98 -10.38 -15.17
CA ILE A 35 -2.98 -11.34 -14.07
C ILE A 35 -4.24 -11.15 -13.23
N SER A 36 -4.78 -12.20 -12.62
CA SER A 36 -5.93 -12.05 -11.71
C SER A 36 -5.50 -11.32 -10.43
N TYR A 37 -6.45 -10.69 -9.73
CA TYR A 37 -6.17 -9.99 -8.46
C TYR A 37 -5.65 -10.94 -7.38
N VAL A 38 -6.15 -12.18 -7.34
CA VAL A 38 -5.73 -13.19 -6.36
C VAL A 38 -4.38 -13.79 -6.71
N ASP A 39 -4.11 -14.06 -7.98
CA ASP A 39 -2.78 -14.50 -8.39
C ASP A 39 -1.75 -13.40 -8.10
N PHE A 40 -2.07 -12.15 -8.42
CA PHE A 40 -1.21 -11.02 -8.13
C PHE A 40 -0.94 -10.86 -6.63
N ARG A 41 -1.96 -11.04 -5.78
CA ARG A 41 -1.80 -11.10 -4.31
C ARG A 41 -0.78 -12.17 -3.90
N ASN A 42 -0.94 -13.38 -4.42
CA ASN A 42 -0.17 -14.55 -4.00
C ASN A 42 1.27 -14.55 -4.53
N VAL A 43 1.51 -14.00 -5.73
CA VAL A 43 2.82 -14.04 -6.40
C VAL A 43 3.60 -12.73 -6.30
N ALA A 44 2.94 -11.60 -6.08
CA ALA A 44 3.60 -10.29 -6.01
C ALA A 44 3.46 -9.63 -4.62
N ILE A 45 2.25 -9.45 -4.10
CA ILE A 45 2.04 -8.68 -2.85
C ILE A 45 2.59 -9.43 -1.63
N ILE A 46 2.15 -10.67 -1.40
CA ILE A 46 2.58 -11.44 -0.23
C ILE A 46 4.10 -11.71 -0.27
N PRO A 47 4.68 -12.18 -1.40
CA PRO A 47 6.12 -12.42 -1.47
C PRO A 47 6.94 -11.14 -1.32
N SER A 48 6.52 -10.01 -1.91
CA SER A 48 7.25 -8.75 -1.79
C SER A 48 7.29 -8.26 -0.34
N ALA A 49 6.19 -8.37 0.39
CA ALA A 49 6.15 -8.05 1.82
C ALA A 49 7.12 -8.92 2.63
N ILE A 50 7.09 -10.24 2.43
CA ILE A 50 7.98 -11.18 3.12
C ILE A 50 9.45 -10.86 2.83
N ILE A 51 9.80 -10.60 1.56
CA ILE A 51 11.17 -10.29 1.16
C ILE A 51 11.62 -8.95 1.75
N ILE A 52 10.78 -7.92 1.76
CA ILE A 52 11.09 -6.61 2.36
C ILE A 52 11.40 -6.77 3.86
N PHE A 53 10.57 -7.50 4.61
CA PHE A 53 10.83 -7.76 6.03
C PHE A 53 12.10 -8.59 6.24
N THR A 54 12.31 -9.62 5.41
CA THR A 54 13.51 -10.45 5.45
C THR A 54 14.77 -9.61 5.24
N ILE A 55 14.77 -8.72 4.25
CA ILE A 55 15.87 -7.76 4.02
C ILE A 55 16.02 -6.85 5.23
N GLY A 56 14.94 -6.25 5.73
CA GLY A 56 14.97 -5.34 6.87
C GLY A 56 15.60 -5.95 8.13
N ILE A 57 15.29 -7.22 8.41
CA ILE A 57 15.79 -7.94 9.59
C ILE A 57 17.23 -8.43 9.37
N LEU A 58 17.48 -9.18 8.29
CA LEU A 58 18.77 -9.82 8.06
C LEU A 58 19.88 -8.83 7.68
N ALA A 59 19.54 -7.73 7.00
CA ALA A 59 20.51 -6.70 6.61
C ALA A 59 20.83 -5.71 7.75
N ARG A 60 20.17 -5.79 8.92
CA ARG A 60 20.21 -4.75 9.94
C ARG A 60 21.60 -4.44 10.47
N SER A 61 22.40 -5.47 10.76
CA SER A 61 23.78 -5.32 11.23
C SER A 61 24.73 -4.84 10.13
N LYS A 62 24.52 -5.28 8.89
CA LYS A 62 25.43 -5.03 7.76
C LYS A 62 25.18 -3.66 7.10
N TYR A 63 23.91 -3.26 6.97
CA TYR A 63 23.44 -2.05 6.30
C TYR A 63 22.43 -1.29 7.19
N PRO A 64 22.88 -0.74 8.34
CA PRO A 64 22.00 -0.07 9.30
C PRO A 64 21.32 1.19 8.72
N ARG A 65 21.93 1.85 7.74
CA ARG A 65 21.37 3.02 7.06
C ARG A 65 20.14 2.66 6.23
N LEU A 66 20.26 1.65 5.36
CA LEU A 66 19.15 1.13 4.56
C LEU A 66 18.01 0.65 5.45
N THR A 67 18.30 -0.22 6.42
CA THR A 67 17.28 -0.81 7.28
C THR A 67 16.60 0.23 8.18
N SER A 68 17.34 1.24 8.68
CA SER A 68 16.72 2.34 9.42
C SER A 68 15.77 3.16 8.55
N ARG A 69 16.13 3.43 7.29
CA ARG A 69 15.24 4.13 6.35
C ARG A 69 14.01 3.30 6.01
N LEU A 70 14.19 2.01 5.76
CA LEU A 70 13.10 1.06 5.50
C LEU A 70 12.08 1.08 6.65
N PHE A 71 12.49 0.80 7.89
CA PHE A 71 11.53 0.72 9.00
C PHE A 71 10.93 2.08 9.38
N LYS A 72 11.73 3.17 9.35
CA LYS A 72 11.19 4.52 9.62
C LYS A 72 10.19 4.94 8.55
N GLY A 73 10.50 4.66 7.28
CA GLY A 73 9.60 4.91 6.16
C GLY A 73 8.32 4.11 6.30
N MET A 74 8.43 2.80 6.57
CA MET A 74 7.29 1.92 6.81
C MET A 74 6.36 2.47 7.89
N VAL A 75 6.90 2.79 9.07
CA VAL A 75 6.12 3.35 10.19
C VAL A 75 5.50 4.70 9.83
N ALA A 76 6.26 5.60 9.20
CA ALA A 76 5.75 6.91 8.79
C ALA A 76 4.61 6.78 7.78
N GLY A 77 4.75 5.89 6.80
CA GLY A 77 3.73 5.60 5.79
C GLY A 77 2.46 5.02 6.42
N THR A 78 2.60 4.03 7.31
CA THR A 78 1.44 3.47 8.03
C THR A 78 0.75 4.53 8.89
N ILE A 79 1.48 5.37 9.62
CA ILE A 79 0.91 6.47 10.41
C ILE A 79 0.19 7.47 9.50
N ALA A 80 0.76 7.81 8.34
CA ALA A 80 0.14 8.71 7.39
C ALA A 80 -1.18 8.15 6.86
N SER A 81 -1.24 6.85 6.52
CA SER A 81 -2.49 6.18 6.16
C SER A 81 -3.50 6.18 7.29
N PHE A 82 -3.08 5.93 8.54
CA PHE A 82 -3.99 6.06 9.68
C PHE A 82 -4.52 7.48 9.86
N ALA A 83 -3.68 8.50 9.69
CA ALA A 83 -4.09 9.90 9.79
C ALA A 83 -5.08 10.28 8.67
N LEU A 84 -4.85 9.78 7.46
CA LEU A 84 -5.75 9.95 6.31
C LEU A 84 -7.13 9.35 6.63
N GLU A 85 -7.17 8.09 7.07
CA GLU A 85 -8.41 7.42 7.46
C GLU A 85 -9.10 8.10 8.65
N ALA A 86 -8.34 8.58 9.64
CA ALA A 86 -8.89 9.30 10.79
C ALA A 86 -9.56 10.64 10.42
N ILE A 87 -9.21 11.24 9.28
CA ILE A 87 -9.89 12.43 8.75
C ILE A 87 -11.03 12.02 7.83
N ARG A 88 -10.77 11.06 6.93
CA ARG A 88 -11.68 10.64 5.87
C ARG A 88 -12.95 10.00 6.42
N ILE A 89 -12.79 9.10 7.39
CA ILE A 89 -13.88 8.34 8.00
C ILE A 89 -14.90 9.28 8.71
N PRO A 90 -14.50 10.18 9.63
CA PRO A 90 -15.42 11.17 10.21
C PRO A 90 -15.98 12.15 9.18
N ALA A 91 -15.18 12.62 8.23
CA ALA A 91 -15.67 13.52 7.17
C ALA A 91 -16.82 12.87 6.38
N TYR A 92 -16.72 11.58 6.08
CA TYR A 92 -17.83 10.87 5.47
C TYR A 92 -19.05 10.75 6.42
N MET A 93 -18.83 10.30 7.67
CA MET A 93 -19.95 10.06 8.60
C MET A 93 -20.76 11.31 8.93
N PHE A 94 -20.08 12.42 9.19
CA PHE A 94 -20.70 13.61 9.77
C PHE A 94 -21.07 14.65 8.73
N THR A 95 -20.22 14.87 7.72
CA THR A 95 -20.44 15.95 6.74
C THR A 95 -20.82 15.43 5.36
N LYS A 96 -20.57 14.14 5.06
CA LYS A 96 -20.72 13.54 3.72
C LYS A 96 -19.93 14.30 2.63
N TRP A 97 -18.92 15.08 3.02
CA TRP A 97 -18.14 15.92 2.10
C TRP A 97 -17.16 15.12 1.27
N ILE A 98 -16.69 13.99 1.79
CA ILE A 98 -15.80 13.07 1.10
C ILE A 98 -16.60 11.78 0.91
N PRO A 99 -16.72 11.23 -0.31
CA PRO A 99 -17.33 9.92 -0.50
C PRO A 99 -16.56 8.88 0.32
N MET A 100 -17.25 8.00 1.06
CA MET A 100 -16.57 6.86 1.69
C MET A 100 -16.10 5.96 0.56
N ASP A 101 -14.83 5.60 0.63
CA ASP A 101 -14.08 5.12 -0.50
C ASP A 101 -13.79 3.63 -0.44
N SER A 102 -13.72 3.15 -1.66
CA SER A 102 -13.34 1.85 -2.17
C SER A 102 -11.97 1.38 -1.67
N MET A 103 -11.09 2.23 -1.14
CA MET A 103 -9.68 1.88 -0.93
C MET A 103 -9.42 0.75 0.07
N ILE A 104 -10.36 0.47 0.98
CA ILE A 104 -10.33 -0.74 1.81
C ILE A 104 -11.25 -1.81 1.22
N SER A 105 -12.51 -1.46 0.94
CA SER A 105 -13.55 -2.42 0.57
C SER A 105 -13.37 -3.02 -0.84
N LEU A 106 -12.97 -2.25 -1.84
CA LEU A 106 -12.83 -2.69 -3.22
C LEU A 106 -11.61 -3.61 -3.43
N PRO A 107 -10.37 -3.23 -3.00
CA PRO A 107 -9.25 -4.15 -3.00
C PRO A 107 -9.56 -5.41 -2.22
N ALA A 108 -10.26 -5.33 -1.08
CA ALA A 108 -10.67 -6.51 -0.35
C ALA A 108 -11.52 -7.46 -1.22
N LEU A 109 -12.58 -6.96 -1.85
CA LEU A 109 -13.46 -7.78 -2.69
C LEU A 109 -12.70 -8.44 -3.85
N LEU A 110 -11.76 -7.72 -4.47
CA LEU A 110 -10.91 -8.21 -5.57
C LEU A 110 -9.90 -9.25 -5.07
N LEU A 111 -9.23 -8.95 -3.95
CA LEU A 111 -8.21 -9.81 -3.34
C LEU A 111 -8.82 -11.04 -2.66
N THR A 112 -10.11 -11.05 -2.35
CA THR A 112 -10.85 -12.21 -1.84
C THR A 112 -11.72 -12.88 -2.91
N GLU A 113 -11.57 -12.53 -4.19
CA GLU A 113 -12.30 -13.15 -5.30
C GLU A 113 -13.83 -13.01 -5.22
N LYS A 114 -14.36 -12.09 -4.39
CA LYS A 114 -15.80 -11.79 -4.35
C LYS A 114 -16.25 -11.02 -5.59
N ILE A 115 -15.31 -10.33 -6.24
CA ILE A 115 -15.42 -9.81 -7.60
C ILE A 115 -14.13 -10.10 -8.35
N THR A 116 -14.24 -10.28 -9.66
CA THR A 116 -13.10 -10.47 -10.56
C THR A 116 -12.86 -9.25 -11.47
N ALA A 117 -13.83 -8.34 -11.56
CA ALA A 117 -13.72 -7.11 -12.33
C ALA A 117 -14.47 -5.95 -11.67
N LEU A 118 -14.00 -4.71 -11.92
CA LEU A 118 -14.62 -3.48 -11.41
C LEU A 118 -16.08 -3.32 -11.88
N SER A 119 -16.42 -3.84 -13.05
CA SER A 119 -17.79 -3.81 -13.58
C SER A 119 -18.80 -4.59 -12.72
N GLN A 120 -18.33 -5.57 -11.94
CA GLN A 120 -19.18 -6.42 -11.10
C GLN A 120 -19.52 -5.78 -9.75
N VAL A 121 -18.84 -4.69 -9.39
CA VAL A 121 -19.01 -4.01 -8.09
C VAL A 121 -20.48 -3.69 -7.81
N LYS A 122 -21.16 -3.06 -8.77
CA LYS A 122 -22.58 -2.70 -8.63
C LYS A 122 -23.49 -3.92 -8.46
N GLN A 123 -23.23 -4.97 -9.25
CA GLN A 123 -24.02 -6.20 -9.21
C GLN A 123 -23.82 -6.95 -7.89
N VAL A 124 -22.58 -7.06 -7.40
CA VAL A 124 -22.28 -7.75 -6.15
C VAL A 124 -22.86 -7.01 -4.96
N ILE A 125 -22.82 -5.68 -4.91
CA ILE A 125 -23.49 -4.92 -3.83
C ILE A 125 -24.99 -5.22 -3.80
N MET A 126 -25.62 -5.30 -4.98
CA MET A 126 -27.06 -5.58 -5.08
C MET A 126 -27.42 -7.03 -4.73
N GLN A 127 -26.58 -8.01 -5.08
CA GLN A 127 -26.89 -9.45 -4.94
C GLN A 127 -26.39 -10.07 -3.63
N SER A 128 -25.18 -9.72 -3.21
CA SER A 128 -24.56 -10.30 -2.01
C SER A 128 -24.98 -9.59 -0.72
N GLY A 129 -25.59 -8.40 -0.84
CA GLY A 129 -25.84 -7.52 0.28
C GLY A 129 -24.55 -7.06 0.98
N VAL A 130 -23.36 -7.33 0.43
CA VAL A 130 -22.10 -6.86 0.99
C VAL A 130 -22.11 -5.34 0.90
N PRO A 131 -22.18 -4.66 2.04
CA PRO A 131 -22.25 -3.21 2.04
C PRO A 131 -20.90 -2.68 1.59
N MET A 132 -20.91 -1.75 0.63
CA MET A 132 -19.73 -0.94 0.29
C MET A 132 -19.55 0.16 1.34
N ASN A 133 -19.55 -0.25 2.60
CA ASN A 133 -19.40 0.60 3.75
C ASN A 133 -18.55 -0.18 4.76
N LEU A 134 -17.42 0.42 5.13
CA LEU A 134 -16.45 -0.15 6.07
C LEU A 134 -17.11 -0.65 7.37
N TYR A 135 -18.15 0.04 7.85
CA TYR A 135 -18.81 -0.25 9.13
C TYR A 135 -19.64 -1.53 9.16
N HIS A 136 -20.04 -2.03 7.98
CA HIS A 136 -20.91 -3.19 7.87
C HIS A 136 -20.25 -4.31 7.07
N ALA A 137 -19.01 -4.13 6.63
CA ALA A 137 -18.28 -5.12 5.85
C ALA A 137 -18.04 -6.38 6.70
N PRO A 138 -18.18 -7.59 6.12
CA PRO A 138 -17.73 -8.82 6.74
C PRO A 138 -16.26 -8.74 7.21
N MET A 139 -15.94 -9.42 8.31
CA MET A 139 -14.62 -9.31 8.97
C MET A 139 -13.46 -9.69 8.04
N ASP A 140 -13.63 -10.69 7.19
CA ASP A 140 -12.65 -11.10 6.17
C ASP A 140 -12.33 -9.97 5.17
N ILE A 141 -13.37 -9.28 4.69
CA ILE A 141 -13.24 -8.14 3.78
C ILE A 141 -12.57 -6.97 4.46
N PHE A 142 -12.99 -6.65 5.69
CA PHE A 142 -12.36 -5.59 6.46
C PHE A 142 -10.87 -5.85 6.69
N LEU A 143 -10.50 -7.08 7.09
CA LEU A 143 -9.11 -7.45 7.37
C LEU A 143 -8.25 -7.40 6.11
N VAL A 144 -8.66 -8.06 5.02
CA VAL A 144 -7.85 -8.11 3.79
C VAL A 144 -7.66 -6.71 3.19
N GLY A 145 -8.73 -5.92 3.15
CA GLY A 145 -8.68 -4.56 2.65
C GLY A 145 -7.79 -3.66 3.50
N SER A 146 -7.94 -3.72 4.83
CA SER A 146 -7.15 -2.91 5.74
C SER A 146 -5.68 -3.28 5.65
N LEU A 147 -5.36 -4.58 5.65
CA LEU A 147 -3.98 -5.06 5.52
C LEU A 147 -3.34 -4.55 4.23
N TRP A 148 -4.05 -4.65 3.10
CA TRP A 148 -3.53 -4.11 1.85
C TRP A 148 -3.39 -2.59 1.89
N HIS A 149 -4.39 -1.86 2.37
CA HIS A 149 -4.39 -0.39 2.41
C HIS A 149 -3.24 0.17 3.26
N PHE A 150 -3.06 -0.36 4.49
CA PHE A 150 -1.95 0.05 5.36
C PHE A 150 -0.60 -0.42 4.84
N TRP A 151 -0.54 -1.58 4.19
CA TRP A 151 0.69 -2.04 3.53
C TRP A 151 1.06 -1.12 2.35
N ASN A 152 0.08 -0.69 1.56
CA ASN A 152 0.28 0.25 0.47
C ASN A 152 0.88 1.57 0.98
N GLY A 153 0.29 2.16 2.01
CA GLY A 153 0.84 3.34 2.69
C GLY A 153 2.25 3.13 3.24
N ALA A 154 2.50 1.98 3.87
CA ALA A 154 3.82 1.63 4.37
C ALA A 154 4.87 1.58 3.24
N THR A 155 4.53 0.99 2.09
CA THR A 155 5.44 0.92 0.92
C THR A 155 5.74 2.29 0.32
N PHE A 156 4.78 3.21 0.27
CA PHE A 156 5.05 4.60 -0.10
C PHE A 156 5.99 5.31 0.88
N GLY A 157 5.78 5.09 2.17
CA GLY A 157 6.68 5.60 3.20
C GLY A 157 8.11 5.05 3.07
N ILE A 158 8.27 3.76 2.74
CA ILE A 158 9.56 3.14 2.45
C ILE A 158 10.23 3.82 1.27
N ILE A 159 9.52 3.96 0.13
CA ILE A 159 10.04 4.59 -1.08
C ILE A 159 10.51 6.02 -0.78
N TYR A 160 9.67 6.82 -0.12
CA TYR A 160 10.01 8.18 0.28
C TYR A 160 11.28 8.22 1.15
N ALA A 161 11.33 7.42 2.21
CA ALA A 161 12.45 7.43 3.14
C ALA A 161 13.76 6.93 2.50
N ILE A 162 13.67 6.05 1.51
CA ILE A 162 14.83 5.57 0.76
C ILE A 162 15.35 6.64 -0.20
N ILE A 163 14.47 7.25 -1.01
CA ILE A 163 14.82 8.24 -2.03
C ILE A 163 15.28 9.55 -1.39
N ILE A 164 14.46 10.12 -0.52
CA ILE A 164 14.70 11.46 0.05
C ILE A 164 15.58 11.37 1.30
N GLY A 165 15.30 10.41 2.19
CA GLY A 165 16.06 10.27 3.43
C GLY A 165 15.85 11.44 4.40
N LYS A 166 16.93 12.13 4.79
CA LYS A 166 16.84 13.28 5.73
C LYS A 166 16.46 14.53 4.93
N GLY A 167 15.26 15.05 5.15
CA GLY A 167 14.71 16.15 4.38
C GLY A 167 13.91 17.15 5.23
N LYS A 168 13.48 18.25 4.60
CA LYS A 168 12.59 19.22 5.22
C LYS A 168 11.15 18.66 5.26
N TRP A 169 10.38 19.06 6.25
CA TRP A 169 9.00 18.56 6.46
C TRP A 169 8.10 18.77 5.23
N TRP A 170 8.27 19.87 4.50
CA TRP A 170 7.49 20.17 3.29
C TRP A 170 7.76 19.23 2.12
N TYR A 171 8.87 18.48 2.11
CA TYR A 171 9.05 17.40 1.13
C TYR A 171 8.02 16.30 1.33
N GLY A 172 7.63 16.03 2.58
CA GLY A 172 6.54 15.11 2.90
C GLY A 172 5.20 15.62 2.40
N MET A 173 4.96 16.93 2.44
CA MET A 173 3.75 17.52 1.86
C MET A 173 3.69 17.35 0.34
N ILE A 174 4.78 17.65 -0.37
CA ILE A 174 4.84 17.46 -1.83
C ILE A 174 4.63 16.00 -2.17
N TRP A 175 5.25 15.09 -1.42
CA TRP A 175 5.06 13.65 -1.59
C TRP A 175 3.62 13.21 -1.36
N ALA A 176 2.96 13.72 -0.32
CA ALA A 176 1.55 13.45 -0.06
C ALA A 176 0.66 13.96 -1.20
N VAL A 177 0.93 15.16 -1.74
CA VAL A 177 0.21 15.69 -2.90
C VAL A 177 0.42 14.82 -4.15
N ILE A 178 1.64 14.34 -4.40
CA ILE A 178 1.92 13.44 -5.53
C ILE A 178 1.09 12.16 -5.38
N ILE A 179 1.10 11.53 -4.20
CA ILE A 179 0.33 10.30 -3.94
C ILE A 179 -1.17 10.58 -4.15
N GLU A 180 -1.70 11.61 -3.51
CA GLU A 180 -3.13 11.94 -3.60
C GLU A 180 -3.55 12.19 -5.04
N ILE A 181 -2.75 12.93 -5.83
CA ILE A 181 -3.05 13.12 -7.25
C ILE A 181 -2.96 11.79 -8.00
N THR A 182 -1.99 10.93 -7.73
CA THR A 182 -1.91 9.63 -8.43
C THR A 182 -3.03 8.66 -8.06
N GLU A 183 -3.56 8.74 -6.84
CA GLU A 183 -4.62 7.86 -6.35
C GLU A 183 -6.03 8.40 -6.65
N ALA A 184 -6.21 9.72 -6.75
CA ALA A 184 -7.51 10.33 -7.02
C ALA A 184 -8.05 10.10 -8.45
N TRP A 185 -7.24 9.57 -9.37
CA TRP A 185 -7.63 9.30 -10.77
C TRP A 185 -7.57 7.81 -11.16
N ALA A 186 -7.38 6.90 -10.20
CA ALA A 186 -7.36 5.45 -10.40
C ALA A 186 -8.66 4.79 -9.90
#